data_AF-A0A148N8X1-F1
#
_entry.id   AF-A0A148N8X1-F1
#
_cell.length_a   1.000
_cell.length_b   1.000
_cell.length_c   1.000
_cell.angle_alpha   90.00
_cell.angle_beta   90.00
_cell.angle_gamma   90.00
#
_symmetry.space_group_name_H-M   'P 1'
#
loop_
_entity.id
_entity.type
_entity.pdbx_description
1 polymer ?
#
loop_
_entity_poly.entity_id
_entity_poly.type
_entity_poly.pdbx_seq_one_letter_code
_entity_poly.pdbx_strand_id
1 'polypeptide(L)'
;MPHNPPADLMLILEGTYPYVRGGVSSWVANIIKGLPEISFSLVFIGSRQQDYGKKSYDMPDNIVHYEEHFLYDSPPPPAVPPKISPKQFQCVEKFHSELRELLDHKNAPVPDLSRTVKDNPEVFNESTFLHSKASWNFISECFHKYSTEPSFIDYFWTVRNLHQPLWVLLKLVRTLPPAAAYHSVSTGYAGFLGAMLQHSRNAPYILMEHGIYTKERRIDLLAADWIADNRNPFQHNPMQLSYLREMWIRFFEALGKFAYDSANPIISLYNEARQRQIDDGADPYRTMIIPNGVNIERLAPLREQRPFPPPPVLCLLGRVVPIKDIKTFIRAMRTVANRLPEAEGWIVGPTDEDPDYFEECQQLVTSLGLKDKVKFLGFQKITDILPQSGVLVLSSISEGLPLVILEAYASGLPCISTDVGSCRELIEGRTPEDHAIGPSGKVVGIADPAALAGAALELLTNPEKWRRAQQAAITRVETYYTEHQMLSRFREIYTEAIEHGRYRLRTTETS
;
A
#
# COMPACT_ATOMS: atom_id res chain seq x y z
N MET A 1 -23.76 -30.58 -9.36
CA MET A 1 -24.49 -29.33 -9.14
C MET A 1 -23.44 -28.22 -9.20
N PRO A 2 -23.50 -27.23 -10.10
CA PRO A 2 -22.71 -26.03 -9.89
C PRO A 2 -23.37 -25.32 -8.72
N HIS A 3 -22.82 -25.52 -7.52
CA HIS A 3 -23.20 -24.68 -6.38
C HIS A 3 -22.82 -23.27 -6.76
N ASN A 4 -23.81 -22.38 -6.90
CA ASN A 4 -23.54 -20.96 -7.00
C ASN A 4 -22.68 -20.59 -5.78
N PRO A 5 -21.50 -19.97 -5.97
CA PRO A 5 -20.68 -19.59 -4.82
C PRO A 5 -21.47 -18.63 -3.92
N PRO A 6 -21.30 -18.70 -2.60
CA PRO A 6 -22.01 -17.86 -1.64
C PRO A 6 -21.76 -16.36 -1.82
N ALA A 7 -20.67 -15.97 -2.50
CA ALA A 7 -20.36 -14.61 -2.89
C ALA A 7 -19.74 -14.56 -4.30
N ASP A 8 -19.94 -13.45 -5.00
CA ASP A 8 -19.33 -13.19 -6.30
C ASP A 8 -17.82 -12.96 -6.14
N LEU A 9 -17.42 -12.09 -5.22
CA LEU A 9 -16.02 -11.73 -4.99
C LEU A 9 -15.62 -11.92 -3.53
N MET A 10 -14.47 -12.55 -3.29
CA MET A 10 -13.83 -12.54 -1.98
C MET A 10 -12.70 -11.49 -1.92
N LEU A 11 -12.86 -10.48 -1.05
CA LEU A 11 -11.82 -9.51 -0.74
C LEU A 11 -10.96 -10.01 0.42
N ILE A 12 -9.65 -10.09 0.19
CA ILE A 12 -8.66 -10.50 1.18
C ILE A 12 -7.91 -9.25 1.65
N LEU A 13 -8.11 -8.92 2.93
CA LEU A 13 -7.78 -7.62 3.49
C LEU A 13 -6.75 -7.78 4.61
N GLU A 14 -5.54 -7.28 4.40
CA GLU A 14 -4.47 -7.34 5.38
C GLU A 14 -4.37 -6.03 6.18
N GLY A 15 -4.48 -6.11 7.50
CA GLY A 15 -4.11 -5.06 8.46
C GLY A 15 -4.88 -3.73 8.39
N THR A 16 -5.83 -3.57 7.48
CA THR A 16 -6.46 -2.28 7.15
C THR A 16 -7.98 -2.30 7.40
N TYR A 17 -8.80 -2.44 6.36
CA TYR A 17 -10.27 -2.45 6.48
C TYR A 17 -10.74 -3.71 7.23
N PRO A 18 -11.70 -3.61 8.18
CA PRO A 18 -12.51 -2.44 8.52
C PRO A 18 -12.01 -1.63 9.73
N TYR A 19 -10.81 -1.88 10.23
CA TYR A 19 -10.35 -1.33 11.51
C TYR A 19 -9.65 0.02 11.36
N VAL A 20 -8.71 0.13 10.43
CA VAL A 20 -7.86 1.32 10.26
C VAL A 20 -8.53 2.31 9.31
N ARG A 21 -8.52 3.61 9.65
CA ARG A 21 -8.89 4.68 8.70
C ARG A 21 -7.68 5.04 7.85
N GLY A 22 -7.84 5.08 6.54
CA GLY A 22 -6.74 5.42 5.64
C GLY A 22 -7.13 5.27 4.18
N GLY A 23 -6.18 5.53 3.28
CA GLY A 23 -6.40 5.48 1.83
C GLY A 23 -6.93 4.12 1.36
N VAL A 24 -6.29 3.02 1.79
CA VAL A 24 -6.68 1.66 1.40
C VAL A 24 -8.07 1.32 1.92
N SER A 25 -8.37 1.56 3.19
CA SER A 25 -9.67 1.23 3.77
C SER A 25 -10.82 2.07 3.20
N SER A 26 -10.55 3.34 2.90
CA SER A 26 -11.52 4.19 2.18
C SER A 26 -11.73 3.70 0.75
N TRP A 27 -10.67 3.25 0.07
CA TRP A 27 -10.79 2.64 -1.26
C TRP A 27 -11.65 1.36 -1.22
N VAL A 28 -11.38 0.44 -0.27
CA VAL A 28 -12.18 -0.79 -0.08
C VAL A 28 -13.65 -0.45 0.17
N ALA A 29 -13.92 0.51 1.06
CA ALA A 29 -15.27 0.97 1.34
C ALA A 29 -15.96 1.56 0.10
N ASN A 30 -15.22 2.31 -0.73
CA ASN A 30 -15.73 2.88 -1.98
C ASN A 30 -16.04 1.80 -3.02
N ILE A 31 -15.20 0.77 -3.16
CA ILE A 31 -15.47 -0.37 -4.05
C ILE A 31 -16.75 -1.09 -3.62
N ILE A 32 -16.86 -1.46 -2.33
CA ILE A 32 -18.02 -2.21 -1.83
C ILE A 32 -19.31 -1.40 -2.00
N LYS A 33 -19.30 -0.11 -1.63
CA LYS A 33 -20.49 0.76 -1.76
C LYS A 33 -20.81 1.15 -3.20
N GLY A 34 -19.77 1.29 -4.03
CA GLY A 34 -19.89 1.73 -5.42
C GLY A 34 -20.32 0.64 -6.40
N LEU A 35 -20.29 -0.63 -5.97
CA LEU A 35 -20.68 -1.81 -6.73
C LEU A 35 -21.77 -2.62 -5.98
N PRO A 36 -22.96 -2.05 -5.73
CA PRO A 36 -24.03 -2.71 -4.99
C PRO A 36 -24.55 -3.99 -5.66
N GLU A 37 -24.32 -4.17 -6.96
CA GLU A 37 -24.67 -5.34 -7.74
C GLU A 37 -23.74 -6.56 -7.51
N ILE A 38 -22.58 -6.36 -6.89
CA ILE A 38 -21.61 -7.42 -6.59
C ILE A 38 -21.76 -7.83 -5.13
N SER A 39 -21.92 -9.13 -4.87
CA SER A 39 -21.88 -9.68 -3.52
C SER A 39 -20.44 -9.95 -3.06
N PHE A 40 -20.08 -9.47 -1.87
CA PHE A 40 -18.73 -9.56 -1.31
C PHE A 40 -18.66 -10.50 -0.11
N SER A 41 -17.65 -11.36 -0.13
CA SER A 41 -17.14 -12.07 1.03
C SER A 41 -15.85 -11.40 1.49
N LEU A 42 -15.77 -11.06 2.77
CA LEU A 42 -14.62 -10.33 3.31
C LEU A 42 -13.80 -11.22 4.25
N VAL A 43 -12.50 -11.34 3.99
CA VAL A 43 -11.57 -12.07 4.86
C VAL A 43 -10.54 -11.08 5.38
N PHE A 44 -10.62 -10.78 6.68
CA PHE A 44 -9.65 -9.91 7.35
C PHE A 44 -8.51 -10.73 7.94
N ILE A 45 -7.28 -10.31 7.64
CA ILE A 45 -6.04 -10.88 8.18
C ILE A 45 -5.35 -9.80 9.01
N GLY A 46 -5.22 -10.05 10.32
CA GLY A 46 -4.55 -9.17 11.27
C GLY A 46 -3.34 -9.81 11.96
N SER A 47 -2.55 -9.00 12.66
CA SER A 47 -1.45 -9.49 13.50
C SER A 47 -1.96 -10.25 14.73
N ARG A 48 -2.51 -9.54 15.71
CA ARG A 48 -3.10 -10.04 16.96
C ARG A 48 -4.41 -9.33 17.21
N GLN A 49 -5.39 -9.99 17.82
CA GLN A 49 -6.69 -9.38 18.07
C GLN A 49 -6.61 -8.07 18.87
N GLN A 50 -5.74 -8.01 19.86
CA GLN A 50 -5.55 -6.85 20.74
C GLN A 50 -4.99 -5.60 20.03
N ASP A 51 -4.38 -5.75 18.85
CA ASP A 51 -3.81 -4.64 18.10
C ASP A 51 -4.91 -3.82 17.37
N TYR A 52 -6.13 -4.34 17.32
CA TYR A 52 -7.26 -3.75 16.61
C TYR A 52 -8.33 -3.26 17.57
N GLY A 53 -8.71 -1.99 17.41
CA GLY A 53 -9.79 -1.36 18.17
C GLY A 53 -11.17 -1.64 17.59
N LYS A 54 -12.09 -0.70 17.75
CA LYS A 54 -13.43 -0.79 17.14
C LYS A 54 -13.34 -0.64 15.61
N LYS A 55 -14.17 -1.39 14.88
CA LYS A 55 -14.36 -1.22 13.43
C LYS A 55 -14.75 0.22 13.11
N SER A 56 -14.08 0.79 12.12
CA SER A 56 -14.23 2.18 11.67
C SER A 56 -15.24 2.35 10.53
N TYR A 57 -15.69 1.24 9.92
CA TYR A 57 -16.57 1.23 8.76
C TYR A 57 -17.79 0.34 9.00
N ASP A 58 -18.93 0.77 8.46
CA ASP A 58 -20.16 -0.02 8.42
C ASP A 58 -20.04 -1.15 7.39
N MET A 59 -20.86 -2.19 7.56
CA MET A 59 -20.97 -3.33 6.65
C MET A 59 -22.26 -3.19 5.80
N PRO A 60 -22.17 -2.83 4.51
CA PRO A 60 -23.34 -2.75 3.64
C PRO A 60 -23.98 -4.12 3.35
N ASP A 61 -25.22 -4.11 2.86
CA ASP A 61 -26.02 -5.33 2.62
C ASP A 61 -25.44 -6.27 1.56
N ASN A 62 -24.60 -5.75 0.66
CA ASN A 62 -23.90 -6.57 -0.33
C ASN A 62 -22.67 -7.30 0.23
N ILE A 63 -22.36 -7.15 1.53
CA ILE A 63 -21.42 -8.04 2.24
C ILE A 63 -22.21 -9.23 2.78
N VAL A 64 -22.07 -10.37 2.12
CA VAL A 64 -22.82 -11.60 2.45
C VAL A 64 -22.07 -12.51 3.41
N HIS A 65 -20.76 -12.28 3.58
CA HIS A 65 -19.92 -13.03 4.51
C HIS A 65 -18.75 -12.17 5.02
N TYR A 66 -18.39 -12.33 6.29
CA TYR A 66 -17.25 -11.65 6.90
C TYR A 66 -16.62 -12.52 8.00
N GLU A 67 -15.32 -12.74 7.92
CA GLU A 67 -14.55 -13.45 8.93
C GLU A 67 -13.17 -12.82 9.19
N GLU A 68 -12.67 -13.02 10.40
CA GLU A 68 -11.45 -12.40 10.92
C GLU A 68 -10.45 -13.48 11.37
N HIS A 69 -9.19 -13.31 10.98
CA HIS A 69 -8.12 -14.23 11.33
C HIS A 69 -6.88 -13.46 11.78
N PHE A 70 -6.37 -13.81 12.95
CA PHE A 70 -5.18 -13.20 13.54
C PHE A 70 -4.01 -14.18 13.46
N LEU A 71 -2.93 -13.76 12.80
CA LEU A 71 -1.82 -14.63 12.41
C LEU A 71 -0.95 -15.07 13.60
N TYR A 72 -0.94 -14.29 14.68
CA TYR A 72 -0.08 -14.52 15.84
C TYR A 72 -0.83 -14.97 17.10
N ASP A 73 -2.13 -15.20 17.01
CA ASP A 73 -2.94 -15.74 18.11
C ASP A 73 -2.87 -17.28 18.09
N SER A 74 -1.69 -17.82 18.40
CA SER A 74 -1.47 -19.28 18.41
C SER A 74 -2.13 -19.96 19.62
N PRO A 75 -2.71 -21.15 19.43
CA PRO A 75 -3.16 -21.97 20.55
C PRO A 75 -1.97 -22.41 21.42
N PRO A 76 -2.21 -22.78 22.69
CA PRO A 76 -1.15 -23.29 23.55
C PRO A 76 -0.51 -24.55 22.96
N PRO A 77 0.79 -24.81 23.27
CA PRO A 77 1.49 -25.98 22.75
C PRO A 77 0.76 -27.27 23.12
N PRO A 78 0.71 -28.27 22.22
CA PRO A 78 0.06 -29.54 22.50
C PRO A 78 0.76 -30.26 23.66
N ALA A 79 -0.03 -30.91 24.52
CA ALA A 79 0.50 -31.68 25.65
C ALA A 79 1.42 -32.83 25.22
N VAL A 80 1.21 -33.37 24.02
CA VAL A 80 2.06 -34.39 23.41
C VAL A 80 2.58 -33.89 22.06
N PRO A 81 3.91 -33.82 21.86
CA PRO A 81 4.49 -33.44 20.59
C PRO A 81 4.04 -34.36 19.44
N PRO A 82 3.73 -33.81 18.25
CA PRO A 82 3.37 -34.61 17.09
C PRO A 82 4.49 -35.57 16.70
N LYS A 83 4.15 -36.85 16.52
CA LYS A 83 5.06 -37.88 16.02
C LYS A 83 4.95 -37.95 14.51
N ILE A 84 5.84 -37.24 13.82
CA ILE A 84 5.97 -37.25 12.36
C ILE A 84 7.29 -37.94 12.00
N SER A 85 7.26 -38.90 11.08
CA SER A 85 8.48 -39.54 10.59
C SER A 85 9.30 -38.58 9.71
N PRO A 86 10.64 -38.68 9.68
CA PRO A 86 11.46 -37.86 8.78
C PRO A 86 11.00 -37.94 7.32
N LYS A 87 10.59 -39.12 6.85
CA LYS A 87 10.08 -39.34 5.50
C LYS A 87 8.79 -38.54 5.22
N GLN A 88 7.89 -38.42 6.20
CA GLN A 88 6.69 -37.58 6.06
C GLN A 88 7.04 -36.09 6.07
N PHE A 89 8.09 -35.69 6.79
CA PHE A 89 8.50 -34.29 6.89
C PHE A 89 9.21 -33.77 5.62
N GLN A 90 9.74 -34.66 4.77
CA GLN A 90 10.41 -34.30 3.51
C GLN A 90 9.56 -33.41 2.58
N CYS A 91 8.23 -33.48 2.64
CA CYS A 91 7.38 -32.60 1.85
C CYS A 91 7.44 -31.13 2.32
N VAL A 92 7.62 -30.90 3.62
CA VAL A 92 7.84 -29.56 4.19
C VAL A 92 9.24 -29.08 3.82
N GLU A 93 10.26 -29.93 3.91
CA GLU A 93 11.63 -29.57 3.48
C GLU A 93 11.65 -29.16 2.00
N LYS A 94 10.96 -29.92 1.15
CA LYS A 94 10.78 -29.62 -0.27
C LYS A 94 10.08 -28.28 -0.49
N PHE A 95 8.95 -28.03 0.21
CA PHE A 95 8.23 -26.77 0.13
C PHE A 95 9.13 -25.57 0.47
N HIS A 96 9.94 -25.69 1.54
CA HIS A 96 10.88 -24.65 1.93
C HIS A 96 12.05 -24.49 0.93
N SER A 97 12.51 -25.57 0.30
CA SER A 97 13.53 -25.51 -0.76
C SER A 97 12.99 -24.80 -1.99
N GLU A 98 11.78 -25.15 -2.42
CA GLU A 98 11.08 -24.53 -3.56
C GLU A 98 10.85 -23.03 -3.33
N LEU A 99 10.44 -22.62 -2.13
CA LEU A 99 10.30 -21.21 -1.76
C LEU A 99 11.62 -20.45 -1.79
N ARG A 100 12.74 -21.13 -1.50
CA ARG A 100 14.07 -20.53 -1.54
C ARG A 100 14.61 -20.42 -2.97
N GLU A 101 14.46 -21.47 -3.77
CA GLU A 101 14.89 -21.51 -5.18
C GLU A 101 14.17 -20.46 -6.03
N LEU A 102 12.92 -20.15 -5.71
CA LEU A 102 12.13 -19.04 -6.26
C LEU A 102 12.86 -17.69 -6.24
N LEU A 103 13.74 -17.48 -5.27
CA LEU A 103 14.47 -16.23 -5.04
C LEU A 103 15.85 -16.22 -5.67
N ASP A 104 16.51 -17.37 -5.73
CA ASP A 104 17.86 -17.51 -6.29
C ASP A 104 17.87 -17.36 -7.82
N HIS A 105 16.71 -17.55 -8.47
CA HIS A 105 16.55 -17.46 -9.91
C HIS A 105 15.36 -16.59 -10.30
N LYS A 106 15.62 -15.33 -10.70
CA LYS A 106 14.59 -14.36 -11.12
C LYS A 106 13.60 -14.91 -12.17
N ASN A 107 14.05 -15.80 -13.05
CA ASN A 107 13.25 -16.38 -14.13
C ASN A 107 12.86 -17.85 -13.90
N ALA A 108 13.06 -18.41 -12.70
CA ALA A 108 12.61 -19.76 -12.42
C ALA A 108 11.07 -19.82 -12.47
N PRO A 109 10.51 -20.92 -13.00
CA PRO A 109 9.07 -21.13 -12.94
C PRO A 109 8.63 -21.18 -11.48
N VAL A 110 7.51 -20.53 -11.18
CA VAL A 110 6.94 -20.55 -9.83
C VAL A 110 6.34 -21.94 -9.59
N PRO A 111 6.80 -22.67 -8.55
CA PRO A 111 6.26 -23.98 -8.22
C PRO A 111 4.81 -23.86 -7.73
N ASP A 112 3.97 -24.83 -8.10
CA ASP A 112 2.62 -24.94 -7.55
C ASP A 112 2.68 -25.46 -6.11
N LEU A 113 2.91 -24.54 -5.18
CA LEU A 113 2.97 -24.80 -3.74
C LEU A 113 1.68 -25.41 -3.19
N SER A 114 0.53 -25.10 -3.82
CA SER A 114 -0.77 -25.60 -3.38
C SER A 114 -0.90 -27.12 -3.50
N ARG A 115 -0.29 -27.70 -4.54
CA ARG A 115 -0.33 -29.13 -4.79
C ARG A 115 0.39 -29.91 -3.69
N THR A 116 1.59 -29.47 -3.32
CA THR A 116 2.38 -30.09 -2.23
C THR A 116 1.61 -30.07 -0.90
N VAL A 117 0.93 -28.95 -0.59
CA VAL A 117 0.11 -28.82 0.62
C VAL A 117 -1.13 -29.70 0.57
N LYS A 118 -1.80 -29.78 -0.58
CA LYS A 118 -3.03 -30.55 -0.78
C LYS A 118 -2.78 -32.06 -0.69
N ASP A 119 -1.63 -32.52 -1.17
CA ASP A 119 -1.27 -33.94 -1.18
C ASP A 119 -0.82 -34.44 0.21
N ASN A 120 -0.49 -33.56 1.15
CA ASN A 120 0.04 -33.90 2.48
C ASN A 120 -0.63 -33.13 3.65
N PRO A 121 -1.96 -33.10 3.75
CA PRO A 121 -2.67 -32.17 4.61
C PRO A 121 -2.41 -32.34 6.12
N GLU A 122 -2.02 -33.55 6.54
CA GLU A 122 -1.67 -33.94 7.91
C GLU A 122 -0.29 -33.45 8.34
N VAL A 123 0.60 -33.14 7.40
CA VAL A 123 1.96 -32.65 7.68
C VAL A 123 1.98 -31.11 7.72
N PHE A 124 1.29 -30.46 6.79
CA PHE A 124 1.20 -29.00 6.69
C PHE A 124 0.21 -28.43 7.73
N ASN A 125 0.60 -28.47 9.00
CA ASN A 125 -0.10 -27.82 10.09
C ASN A 125 0.88 -27.20 11.11
N GLU A 126 0.39 -26.18 11.82
CA GLU A 126 1.18 -25.41 12.78
C GLU A 126 1.82 -26.30 13.86
N SER A 127 1.07 -27.24 14.43
CA SER A 127 1.56 -28.08 15.50
C SER A 127 2.74 -28.94 15.08
N THR A 128 2.70 -29.50 13.87
CA THR A 128 3.79 -30.32 13.31
C THR A 128 5.05 -29.48 13.16
N PHE A 129 4.96 -28.29 12.58
CA PHE A 129 6.13 -27.43 12.36
C PHE A 129 6.66 -26.84 13.68
N LEU A 130 5.80 -26.43 14.59
CA LEU A 130 6.22 -25.76 15.82
C LEU A 130 6.70 -26.71 16.93
N HIS A 131 6.26 -27.98 16.93
CA HIS A 131 6.47 -28.87 18.08
C HIS A 131 7.04 -30.25 17.74
N SER A 132 7.20 -30.62 16.46
CA SER A 132 7.79 -31.94 16.13
C SER A 132 9.31 -31.95 16.23
N LYS A 133 9.87 -33.11 16.55
CA LYS A 133 11.32 -33.36 16.52
C LYS A 133 11.90 -33.26 15.09
N ALA A 134 11.12 -33.63 14.08
CA ALA A 134 11.54 -33.54 12.68
C ALA A 134 11.78 -32.07 12.27
N SER A 135 10.86 -31.18 12.64
CA SER A 135 11.03 -29.74 12.43
C SER A 135 12.27 -29.18 13.13
N TRP A 136 12.50 -29.56 14.39
CA TRP A 136 13.71 -29.15 15.13
C TRP A 136 14.99 -29.52 14.37
N ASN A 137 15.07 -30.77 13.89
CA ASN A 137 16.22 -31.24 13.13
C ASN A 137 16.40 -30.46 11.83
N PHE A 138 15.31 -30.27 11.07
CA PHE A 138 15.32 -29.50 9.82
C PHE A 138 15.82 -28.05 10.02
N ILE A 139 15.30 -27.34 11.03
CA ILE A 139 15.74 -25.97 11.34
C ILE A 139 17.22 -25.95 11.76
N SER A 140 17.64 -26.94 12.55
CA SER A 140 19.05 -27.09 12.97
C SER A 140 19.99 -27.33 11.79
N GLU A 141 19.60 -28.21 10.86
CA GLU A 141 20.35 -28.48 9.63
C GLU A 141 20.41 -27.24 8.73
N CYS A 142 19.29 -26.51 8.60
CA CYS A 142 19.28 -25.27 7.84
C CYS A 142 20.18 -24.20 8.44
N PHE A 143 20.21 -24.07 9.78
CA PHE A 143 21.12 -23.16 10.47
C PHE A 143 22.58 -23.48 10.12
N HIS A 144 23.01 -24.73 10.28
CA HIS A 144 24.39 -25.12 10.01
C HIS A 144 24.78 -25.01 8.53
N LYS A 145 23.83 -25.22 7.62
CA LYS A 145 24.10 -25.20 6.17
C LYS A 145 24.12 -23.80 5.58
N TYR A 146 23.27 -22.90 6.06
CA TYR A 146 22.98 -21.64 5.37
C TYR A 146 23.14 -20.38 6.23
N SER A 147 23.06 -20.47 7.55
CA SER A 147 23.08 -19.29 8.39
C SER A 147 24.51 -18.80 8.60
N THR A 148 24.70 -17.50 8.48
CA THR A 148 25.92 -16.81 8.91
C THR A 148 25.76 -16.17 10.29
N GLU A 149 24.62 -16.38 10.95
CA GLU A 149 24.35 -15.85 12.30
C GLU A 149 25.06 -16.67 13.38
N PRO A 150 25.62 -16.02 14.42
CA PRO A 150 26.26 -16.73 15.52
C PRO A 150 25.25 -17.38 16.47
N SER A 151 24.01 -16.87 16.53
CA SER A 151 22.99 -17.30 17.49
C SER A 151 21.97 -18.25 16.85
N PHE A 152 22.02 -19.52 17.23
CA PHE A 152 20.99 -20.49 16.83
C PHE A 152 19.60 -20.12 17.38
N ILE A 153 19.53 -19.54 18.59
CA ILE A 153 18.26 -19.17 19.23
C ILE A 153 17.52 -18.12 18.39
N ASP A 154 18.24 -17.09 17.94
CA ASP A 154 17.62 -16.01 17.16
C ASP A 154 17.19 -16.51 15.78
N TYR A 155 18.02 -17.34 15.13
CA TYR A 155 17.64 -18.02 13.89
C TYR A 155 16.40 -18.89 14.07
N PHE A 156 16.36 -19.71 15.12
CA PHE A 156 15.25 -20.62 15.40
C PHE A 156 13.93 -19.87 15.57
N TRP A 157 13.92 -18.80 16.38
CA TRP A 157 12.71 -17.99 16.57
C TRP A 157 12.33 -17.20 15.31
N THR A 158 13.30 -16.71 14.55
CA THR A 158 13.06 -16.04 13.28
C THR A 158 12.34 -16.95 12.29
N VAL A 159 12.85 -18.17 12.08
CA VAL A 159 12.23 -19.15 11.18
C VAL A 159 10.81 -19.48 11.63
N ARG A 160 10.57 -19.66 12.94
CA ARG A 160 9.22 -19.95 13.44
C ARG A 160 8.27 -18.79 13.22
N ASN A 161 8.67 -17.56 13.52
CA ASN A 161 7.85 -16.37 13.37
C ASN A 161 7.51 -16.07 11.91
N LEU A 162 8.40 -16.40 10.98
CA LEU A 162 8.17 -16.32 9.53
C LEU A 162 7.08 -17.28 9.07
N HIS A 163 7.12 -18.54 9.53
CA HIS A 163 6.26 -19.59 9.01
C HIS A 163 4.93 -19.70 9.73
N GLN A 164 4.83 -19.24 10.98
CA GLN A 164 3.61 -19.28 11.78
C GLN A 164 2.39 -18.71 11.02
N PRO A 165 2.45 -17.51 10.42
CA PRO A 165 1.38 -16.99 9.58
C PRO A 165 0.98 -17.92 8.44
N LEU A 166 1.94 -18.52 7.73
CA LEU A 166 1.64 -19.40 6.60
C LEU A 166 0.75 -20.57 7.00
N TRP A 167 0.97 -21.16 8.18
CA TRP A 167 0.15 -22.29 8.64
C TRP A 167 -1.31 -21.90 8.89
N VAL A 168 -1.53 -20.69 9.42
CA VAL A 168 -2.87 -20.13 9.56
C VAL A 168 -3.50 -19.98 8.18
N LEU A 169 -2.81 -19.36 7.22
CA LEU A 169 -3.31 -19.16 5.86
C LEU A 169 -3.61 -20.49 5.15
N LEU A 170 -2.77 -21.51 5.29
CA LEU A 170 -3.00 -22.84 4.70
C LEU A 170 -4.24 -23.52 5.29
N LYS A 171 -4.54 -23.29 6.58
CA LYS A 171 -5.80 -23.72 7.18
C LYS A 171 -6.99 -22.99 6.54
N LEU A 172 -6.86 -21.67 6.33
CA LEU A 172 -7.92 -20.86 5.71
C LEU A 172 -8.26 -21.31 4.30
N VAL A 173 -7.28 -21.68 3.47
CA VAL A 173 -7.52 -22.22 2.12
C VAL A 173 -8.55 -23.37 2.13
N ARG A 174 -8.55 -24.19 3.20
CA ARG A 174 -9.46 -25.33 3.38
C ARG A 174 -10.82 -24.95 3.99
N THR A 175 -10.88 -23.91 4.80
CA THR A 175 -12.07 -23.58 5.61
C THR A 175 -12.90 -22.43 5.05
N LEU A 176 -12.29 -21.49 4.33
CA LEU A 176 -12.99 -20.33 3.77
C LEU A 176 -14.10 -20.77 2.80
N PRO A 177 -15.25 -20.07 2.72
CA PRO A 177 -16.27 -20.36 1.72
C PRO A 177 -15.72 -20.13 0.28
N PRO A 178 -16.23 -20.83 -0.74
CA PRO A 178 -15.89 -20.54 -2.13
C PRO A 178 -16.43 -19.17 -2.58
N ALA A 179 -15.73 -18.51 -3.50
CA ALA A 179 -16.20 -17.32 -4.21
C ALA A 179 -15.94 -17.50 -5.72
N ALA A 180 -16.67 -16.77 -6.57
CA ALA A 180 -16.45 -16.84 -8.02
C ALA A 180 -15.07 -16.28 -8.41
N ALA A 181 -14.60 -15.24 -7.72
CA ALA A 181 -13.26 -14.67 -7.87
C ALA A 181 -12.67 -14.18 -6.54
N TYR A 182 -11.35 -14.02 -6.49
CA TYR A 182 -10.59 -13.53 -5.34
C TYR A 182 -9.90 -12.21 -5.68
N HIS A 183 -9.83 -11.29 -4.72
CA HIS A 183 -9.12 -10.02 -4.88
C HIS A 183 -8.36 -9.66 -3.59
N SER A 184 -7.05 -9.46 -3.69
CA SER A 184 -6.21 -9.00 -2.58
C SER A 184 -5.77 -7.56 -2.80
N VAL A 185 -5.67 -6.80 -1.71
CA VAL A 185 -5.22 -5.39 -1.69
C VAL A 185 -3.71 -5.23 -1.45
N SER A 186 -2.99 -6.35 -1.36
CA SER A 186 -1.56 -6.43 -1.17
C SER A 186 -1.04 -7.81 -1.58
N THR A 187 0.25 -7.89 -1.92
CA THR A 187 0.94 -9.17 -2.14
C THR A 187 1.11 -9.94 -0.83
N GLY A 188 1.91 -9.46 0.13
CA GLY A 188 2.07 -9.96 1.51
C GLY A 188 1.45 -11.31 1.91
N TYR A 189 0.70 -11.31 3.00
CA TYR A 189 -0.05 -12.49 3.44
C TYR A 189 -1.39 -12.61 2.71
N ALA A 190 -2.04 -11.48 2.41
CA ALA A 190 -3.30 -11.48 1.67
C ALA A 190 -3.16 -12.07 0.26
N GLY A 191 -2.14 -11.66 -0.48
CA GLY A 191 -1.89 -12.18 -1.82
C GLY A 191 -1.30 -13.58 -1.85
N PHE A 192 -0.53 -14.00 -0.83
CA PHE A 192 -0.21 -15.42 -0.68
C PHE A 192 -1.48 -16.27 -0.50
N LEU A 193 -2.42 -15.84 0.36
CA LEU A 193 -3.70 -16.53 0.52
C LEU A 193 -4.52 -16.52 -0.78
N GLY A 194 -4.56 -15.39 -1.48
CA GLY A 194 -5.24 -15.26 -2.78
C GLY A 194 -4.69 -16.21 -3.84
N ALA A 195 -3.37 -16.29 -3.96
CA ALA A 195 -2.70 -17.24 -4.86
C ALA A 195 -2.98 -18.70 -4.47
N MET A 196 -2.92 -19.05 -3.18
CA MET A 196 -3.24 -20.40 -2.73
C MET A 196 -4.70 -20.78 -3.01
N LEU A 197 -5.64 -19.85 -2.85
CA LEU A 197 -7.06 -20.04 -3.19
C LEU A 197 -7.26 -20.22 -4.70
N GLN A 198 -6.58 -19.40 -5.52
CA GLN A 198 -6.57 -19.50 -6.98
C GLN A 198 -6.16 -20.91 -7.43
N HIS A 199 -5.02 -21.40 -6.97
CA HIS A 199 -4.52 -22.72 -7.36
C HIS A 199 -5.41 -23.85 -6.81
N SER A 200 -5.86 -23.74 -5.55
CA SER A 200 -6.67 -24.78 -4.91
C SER A 200 -8.07 -24.90 -5.50
N ARG A 201 -8.63 -23.81 -6.05
CA ARG A 201 -10.05 -23.73 -6.45
C ARG A 201 -10.24 -23.41 -7.93
N ASN A 202 -9.17 -23.13 -8.65
CA ASN A 202 -9.15 -22.81 -10.09
C ASN A 202 -10.14 -21.68 -10.45
N ALA A 203 -10.15 -20.62 -9.65
CA ALA A 203 -10.97 -19.42 -9.85
C ALA A 203 -10.07 -18.18 -9.96
N PRO A 204 -10.50 -17.11 -10.66
CA PRO A 204 -9.67 -15.92 -10.90
C PRO A 204 -9.15 -15.27 -9.64
N TYR A 205 -7.95 -14.70 -9.76
CA TYR A 205 -7.33 -13.94 -8.70
C TYR A 205 -6.81 -12.61 -9.24
N ILE A 206 -7.27 -11.54 -8.62
CA ILE A 206 -6.95 -10.17 -8.95
C ILE A 206 -6.07 -9.62 -7.82
N LEU A 207 -4.99 -8.95 -8.18
CA LEU A 207 -4.11 -8.31 -7.21
C LEU A 207 -4.12 -6.80 -7.45
N MET A 208 -4.31 -6.01 -6.41
CA MET A 208 -4.07 -4.57 -6.44
C MET A 208 -3.09 -4.18 -5.35
N GLU A 209 -2.12 -3.33 -5.68
CA GLU A 209 -1.18 -2.78 -4.71
C GLU A 209 -1.33 -1.26 -4.60
N HIS A 210 -1.69 -0.78 -3.41
CA HIS A 210 -1.75 0.65 -3.09
C HIS A 210 -0.38 1.22 -2.70
N GLY A 211 0.50 0.35 -2.24
CA GLY A 211 1.93 0.55 -2.00
C GLY A 211 2.63 -0.77 -2.30
N ILE A 212 3.88 -0.71 -2.75
CA ILE A 212 4.64 -1.93 -3.06
C ILE A 212 5.02 -2.59 -1.75
N TYR A 213 4.28 -3.64 -1.37
CA TYR A 213 4.35 -4.26 -0.05
C TYR A 213 5.76 -4.76 0.28
N THR A 214 6.47 -5.35 -0.68
CA THR A 214 7.86 -5.82 -0.53
C THR A 214 8.81 -4.67 -0.20
N LYS A 215 8.60 -3.49 -0.81
CA LYS A 215 9.38 -2.28 -0.55
C LYS A 215 9.07 -1.72 0.84
N GLU A 216 7.80 -1.62 1.20
CA GLU A 216 7.37 -1.13 2.52
C GLU A 216 7.89 -2.03 3.64
N ARG A 217 7.70 -3.35 3.52
CA ARG A 217 8.26 -4.32 4.47
C ARG A 217 9.77 -4.27 4.54
N ARG A 218 10.47 -4.09 3.42
CA ARG A 218 11.92 -3.93 3.44
C ARG A 218 12.34 -2.68 4.22
N ILE A 219 11.63 -1.56 4.08
CA ILE A 219 11.88 -0.34 4.85
C ILE A 219 11.58 -0.59 6.34
N ASP A 220 10.44 -1.18 6.68
CA ASP A 220 10.07 -1.52 8.06
C ASP A 220 11.11 -2.44 8.72
N LEU A 221 11.56 -3.48 8.01
CA LEU A 221 12.56 -4.44 8.48
C LEU A 221 13.94 -3.82 8.64
N LEU A 222 14.29 -2.83 7.81
CA LEU A 222 15.52 -2.05 7.95
C LEU A 222 15.47 -1.13 9.18
N ALA A 223 14.27 -0.63 9.52
CA ALA A 223 14.03 0.23 10.67
C ALA A 223 13.71 -0.53 11.98
N ALA A 224 13.55 -1.86 11.93
CA ALA A 224 13.14 -2.67 13.06
C ALA A 224 14.28 -2.90 14.07
N ASP A 225 14.11 -2.37 15.28
CA ASP A 225 15.01 -2.57 16.43
C ASP A 225 14.90 -3.96 17.07
N TRP A 226 13.79 -4.68 16.81
CA TRP A 226 13.51 -5.99 17.42
C TRP A 226 14.21 -7.17 16.73
N ILE A 227 14.80 -6.97 15.54
CA ILE A 227 15.66 -7.98 14.91
C ILE A 227 17.07 -7.78 15.44
N ALA A 228 17.46 -8.61 16.41
CA ALA A 228 18.75 -8.51 17.09
C ALA A 228 19.91 -8.60 16.10
N ASP A 229 20.70 -7.53 16.00
CA ASP A 229 21.98 -7.54 15.29
C ASP A 229 23.09 -7.89 16.27
N ASN A 230 23.28 -9.19 16.50
CA ASN A 230 24.25 -9.71 17.48
C ASN A 230 25.70 -9.70 16.96
N ARG A 231 26.00 -8.93 15.90
CA ARG A 231 27.38 -8.79 15.38
C ARG A 231 28.23 -7.97 16.35
N ASN A 232 29.47 -8.42 16.54
CA ASN A 232 30.46 -7.76 17.38
C ASN A 232 30.60 -6.27 16.97
N PRO A 233 30.61 -5.29 17.90
CA PRO A 233 30.70 -3.86 17.56
C PRO A 233 31.89 -3.48 16.67
N PHE A 234 32.97 -4.28 16.68
CA PHE A 234 34.16 -4.07 15.83
C PHE A 234 34.03 -4.67 14.42
N GLN A 235 32.96 -5.43 14.14
CA GLN A 235 32.60 -5.99 12.83
C GLN A 235 31.35 -5.32 12.24
N HIS A 236 30.79 -4.33 12.94
CA HIS A 236 29.67 -3.53 12.45
C HIS A 236 30.12 -2.72 11.23
N ASN A 237 29.82 -3.23 10.04
CA ASN A 237 29.68 -2.39 8.87
C ASN A 237 28.21 -1.96 8.80
N PRO A 238 27.89 -0.66 9.00
CA PRO A 238 26.51 -0.15 8.91
C PRO A 238 25.82 -0.45 7.56
N MET A 239 26.60 -0.80 6.54
CA MET A 239 26.09 -1.14 5.21
C MET A 239 25.79 -2.62 4.97
N GLN A 240 26.15 -3.54 5.89
CA GLN A 240 25.84 -4.97 5.74
C GLN A 240 24.60 -5.34 6.57
N LEU A 241 23.63 -6.02 5.96
CA LEU A 241 22.46 -6.53 6.66
C LEU A 241 22.82 -7.78 7.48
N SER A 242 22.23 -7.92 8.68
CA SER A 242 22.22 -9.21 9.38
C SER A 242 21.52 -10.26 8.51
N TYR A 243 21.96 -11.50 8.55
CA TYR A 243 21.36 -12.58 7.77
C TYR A 243 19.89 -12.83 8.13
N LEU A 244 19.48 -12.59 9.38
CA LEU A 244 18.07 -12.66 9.77
C LEU A 244 17.19 -11.65 9.01
N ARG A 245 17.68 -10.41 8.85
CA ARG A 245 16.99 -9.38 8.03
C ARG A 245 16.90 -9.79 6.57
N GLU A 246 17.98 -10.33 6.00
CA GLU A 246 17.93 -10.85 4.63
C GLU A 246 16.92 -11.98 4.47
N MET A 247 16.81 -12.88 5.47
CA MET A 247 15.84 -13.96 5.47
C MET A 247 14.39 -13.43 5.41
N TRP A 248 14.08 -12.39 6.18
CA TRP A 248 12.76 -11.74 6.12
C TRP A 248 12.46 -11.09 4.77
N ILE A 249 13.44 -10.37 4.20
CA ILE A 249 13.29 -9.72 2.89
C ILE A 249 13.01 -10.78 1.82
N ARG A 250 13.85 -11.81 1.77
CA ARG A 250 13.72 -12.96 0.87
C ARG A 250 12.35 -13.62 1.00
N PHE A 251 11.91 -13.85 2.22
CA PHE A 251 10.60 -14.45 2.47
C PHE A 251 9.45 -13.64 1.85
N PHE A 252 9.39 -12.32 2.10
CA PHE A 252 8.32 -11.48 1.54
C PHE A 252 8.44 -11.31 0.02
N GLU A 253 9.66 -11.27 -0.53
CA GLU A 253 9.88 -11.30 -1.98
C GLU A 253 9.31 -12.59 -2.62
N ALA A 254 9.43 -13.74 -1.93
CA ALA A 254 8.90 -15.00 -2.43
C ALA A 254 7.37 -15.02 -2.42
N LEU A 255 6.74 -14.50 -1.36
CA LEU A 255 5.28 -14.33 -1.32
C LEU A 255 4.80 -13.39 -2.42
N GLY A 256 5.52 -12.29 -2.66
CA GLY A 256 5.23 -11.36 -3.74
C GLY A 256 5.30 -12.01 -5.12
N LYS A 257 6.38 -12.75 -5.40
CA LYS A 257 6.55 -13.47 -6.66
C LYS A 257 5.46 -14.52 -6.89
N PHE A 258 5.09 -15.26 -5.84
CA PHE A 258 4.00 -16.23 -5.90
C PHE A 258 2.66 -15.55 -6.21
N ALA A 259 2.36 -14.42 -5.55
CA ALA A 259 1.16 -13.65 -5.82
C ALA A 259 1.11 -13.10 -7.25
N TYR A 260 2.23 -12.59 -7.78
CA TYR A 260 2.30 -12.09 -9.16
C TYR A 260 2.09 -13.20 -10.21
N ASP A 261 2.64 -14.39 -9.99
CA ASP A 261 2.50 -15.50 -10.94
C ASP A 261 1.05 -16.01 -11.02
N SER A 262 0.34 -16.03 -9.90
CA SER A 262 -1.06 -16.48 -9.84
C SER A 262 -2.08 -15.41 -10.24
N ALA A 263 -1.75 -14.12 -10.09
CA ALA A 263 -2.69 -13.02 -10.34
C ALA A 263 -2.85 -12.69 -11.83
N ASN A 264 -4.08 -12.36 -12.23
CA ASN A 264 -4.43 -11.76 -13.51
C ASN A 264 -5.82 -11.07 -13.42
N PRO A 265 -5.89 -9.72 -13.44
CA PRO A 265 -4.78 -8.77 -13.62
C PRO A 265 -4.04 -8.43 -12.31
N ILE A 266 -2.89 -7.77 -12.49
CA ILE A 266 -2.06 -7.14 -11.45
C ILE A 266 -2.20 -5.62 -11.62
N ILE A 267 -2.71 -4.93 -10.61
CA ILE A 267 -3.14 -3.54 -10.69
C ILE A 267 -2.22 -2.67 -9.83
N SER A 268 -1.76 -1.56 -10.38
CA SER A 268 -1.04 -0.49 -9.67
C SER A 268 -1.72 0.86 -9.89
N LEU A 269 -1.34 1.84 -9.06
CA LEU A 269 -1.92 3.18 -9.09
C LEU A 269 -1.29 4.13 -10.13
N TYR A 270 -0.04 3.89 -10.54
CA TYR A 270 0.78 4.78 -11.40
C TYR A 270 1.96 4.02 -12.05
N ASN A 271 2.66 4.60 -13.04
CA ASN A 271 3.64 3.86 -13.84
C ASN A 271 4.86 3.41 -13.06
N GLU A 272 5.44 4.22 -12.17
CA GLU A 272 6.62 3.77 -11.42
C GLU A 272 6.29 2.59 -10.51
N ALA A 273 5.06 2.51 -9.96
CA ALA A 273 4.58 1.33 -9.23
C ALA A 273 4.45 0.12 -10.15
N ARG A 274 3.85 0.28 -11.35
CA ARG A 274 3.77 -0.80 -12.35
C ARG A 274 5.15 -1.33 -12.74
N GLN A 275 6.10 -0.43 -12.99
CA GLN A 275 7.45 -0.82 -13.36
C GLN A 275 8.14 -1.57 -12.22
N ARG A 276 7.93 -1.15 -10.96
CA ARG A 276 8.43 -1.89 -9.80
C ARG A 276 7.83 -3.29 -9.71
N GLN A 277 6.52 -3.45 -9.94
CA GLN A 277 5.87 -4.77 -9.98
C GLN A 277 6.55 -5.68 -11.01
N ILE A 278 6.82 -5.16 -12.21
CA ILE A 278 7.51 -5.90 -13.29
C ILE A 278 8.93 -6.28 -12.87
N ASP A 279 9.68 -5.33 -12.29
CA ASP A 279 11.04 -5.58 -11.81
C ASP A 279 11.09 -6.60 -10.66
N ASP A 280 10.00 -6.72 -9.89
CA ASP A 280 9.80 -7.69 -8.80
C ASP A 280 9.28 -9.06 -9.31
N GLY A 281 8.99 -9.18 -10.61
CA GLY A 281 8.67 -10.45 -11.27
C GLY A 281 7.24 -10.57 -11.81
N ALA A 282 6.46 -9.50 -11.82
CA ALA A 282 5.15 -9.49 -12.48
C ALA A 282 5.27 -9.57 -14.00
N ASP A 283 4.40 -10.36 -14.63
CA ASP A 283 4.29 -10.43 -16.09
C ASP A 283 3.76 -9.09 -16.64
N PRO A 284 4.51 -8.38 -17.51
CA PRO A 284 4.07 -7.12 -18.10
C PRO A 284 2.71 -7.21 -18.80
N TYR A 285 2.39 -8.38 -19.37
CA TYR A 285 1.11 -8.63 -20.05
C TYR A 285 -0.05 -8.90 -19.10
N ARG A 286 0.17 -8.94 -17.78
CA ARG A 286 -0.89 -9.04 -16.77
C ARG A 286 -1.02 -7.78 -15.93
N THR A 287 -0.11 -6.82 -16.10
CA THR A 287 -0.07 -5.60 -15.30
C THR A 287 -0.83 -4.45 -15.95
N MET A 288 -1.55 -3.68 -15.14
CA MET A 288 -2.29 -2.50 -15.61
C MET A 288 -2.36 -1.41 -14.54
N ILE A 289 -2.73 -0.19 -14.96
CA ILE A 289 -2.83 0.98 -14.09
C ILE A 289 -4.29 1.36 -13.93
N ILE A 290 -4.77 1.37 -12.69
CA ILE A 290 -6.08 1.93 -12.32
C ILE A 290 -5.82 2.91 -11.17
N PRO A 291 -5.77 4.22 -11.43
CA PRO A 291 -5.55 5.20 -10.39
C PRO A 291 -6.77 5.31 -9.48
N ASN A 292 -6.59 5.88 -8.29
CA ASN A 292 -7.72 6.23 -7.45
C ASN A 292 -8.53 7.35 -8.10
N GLY A 293 -9.84 7.31 -7.86
CA GLY A 293 -10.76 8.36 -8.28
C GLY A 293 -11.24 9.22 -7.11
N VAL A 294 -11.64 10.46 -7.41
CA VAL A 294 -12.30 11.36 -6.47
C VAL A 294 -13.73 11.72 -6.92
N ASN A 295 -14.57 12.04 -5.95
CA ASN A 295 -15.94 12.47 -6.20
C ASN A 295 -15.96 13.93 -6.68
N ILE A 296 -16.07 14.11 -8.00
CA ILE A 296 -16.08 15.42 -8.66
C ILE A 296 -17.32 16.22 -8.25
N GLU A 297 -18.49 15.60 -8.21
CA GLU A 297 -19.77 16.28 -7.90
C GLU A 297 -19.73 16.96 -6.52
N ARG A 298 -19.08 16.34 -5.54
CA ARG A 298 -18.89 16.90 -4.19
C ARG A 298 -17.95 18.11 -4.17
N LEU A 299 -16.93 18.15 -5.04
CA LEU A 299 -15.81 19.10 -4.93
C LEU A 299 -15.82 20.19 -6.01
N ALA A 300 -16.43 19.96 -7.15
CA ALA A 300 -16.54 20.95 -8.23
C ALA A 300 -17.28 22.24 -7.81
N PRO A 301 -18.36 22.21 -6.99
CA PRO A 301 -19.01 23.45 -6.52
C PRO A 301 -18.10 24.38 -5.72
N LEU A 302 -16.99 23.88 -5.18
CA LEU A 302 -16.00 24.68 -4.45
C LEU A 302 -15.25 25.66 -5.35
N ARG A 303 -15.24 25.42 -6.67
CA ARG A 303 -14.56 26.29 -7.65
C ARG A 303 -15.15 27.70 -7.66
N GLU A 304 -16.47 27.81 -7.54
CA GLU A 304 -17.20 29.10 -7.55
C GLU A 304 -16.99 29.91 -6.27
N GLN A 305 -16.61 29.25 -5.17
CA GLN A 305 -16.37 29.88 -3.88
C GLN A 305 -14.97 30.52 -3.78
N ARG A 306 -14.09 30.24 -4.75
CA ARG A 306 -12.72 30.72 -4.74
C ARG A 306 -12.62 32.13 -5.33
N PRO A 307 -12.05 33.11 -4.61
CA PRO A 307 -11.88 34.46 -5.14
C PRO A 307 -10.80 34.49 -6.24
N PHE A 308 -10.88 35.50 -7.10
CA PHE A 308 -9.86 35.80 -8.09
C PHE A 308 -9.41 37.29 -7.95
N PRO A 309 -8.10 37.59 -7.87
CA PRO A 309 -6.94 36.68 -7.87
C PRO A 309 -6.97 35.68 -6.71
N PRO A 310 -6.28 34.52 -6.83
CA PRO A 310 -6.33 33.48 -5.80
C PRO A 310 -5.83 34.02 -4.45
N PRO A 311 -6.35 33.50 -3.31
CA PRO A 311 -5.84 33.87 -2.00
C PRO A 311 -4.33 33.58 -1.90
N PRO A 312 -3.53 34.42 -1.20
CA PRO A 312 -2.10 34.19 -1.03
C PRO A 312 -1.83 33.12 0.05
N VAL A 313 -2.53 31.98 -0.01
CA VAL A 313 -2.51 30.93 1.00
C VAL A 313 -1.89 29.67 0.41
N LEU A 314 -0.79 29.20 1.00
CA LEU A 314 -0.20 27.91 0.72
C LEU A 314 -0.78 26.92 1.73
N CYS A 315 -1.45 25.88 1.25
CA CYS A 315 -2.10 24.91 2.12
C CYS A 315 -1.43 23.54 2.01
N LEU A 316 -1.00 22.98 3.15
CA LEU A 316 -0.55 21.61 3.29
C LEU A 316 -1.64 20.83 4.03
N LEU A 317 -2.20 19.81 3.37
CA LEU A 317 -3.19 18.91 3.94
C LEU A 317 -2.52 17.59 4.34
N GLY A 318 -2.48 17.27 5.64
CA GLY A 318 -1.89 16.04 6.13
C GLY A 318 -1.52 16.07 7.61
N ARG A 319 -1.24 14.87 8.13
CA ARG A 319 -0.77 14.65 9.52
C ARG A 319 0.62 15.28 9.69
N VAL A 320 0.89 15.87 10.85
CA VAL A 320 2.20 16.48 11.15
C VAL A 320 3.17 15.40 11.62
N VAL A 321 3.82 14.74 10.65
CA VAL A 321 4.76 13.64 10.86
C VAL A 321 5.97 13.77 9.94
N PRO A 322 7.14 13.16 10.29
CA PRO A 322 8.37 13.29 9.52
C PRO A 322 8.24 12.96 8.02
N ILE A 323 7.45 11.95 7.65
CA ILE A 323 7.27 11.52 6.25
C ILE A 323 6.64 12.62 5.36
N LYS A 324 5.91 13.58 5.95
CA LYS A 324 5.30 14.72 5.23
C LYS A 324 6.24 15.93 5.12
N ASP A 325 7.41 15.87 5.75
CA ASP A 325 8.46 16.91 5.76
C ASP A 325 7.91 18.34 5.90
N ILE A 326 7.13 18.54 6.96
CA ILE A 326 6.50 19.83 7.30
C ILE A 326 7.56 20.93 7.49
N LYS A 327 8.78 20.56 7.92
CA LYS A 327 9.90 21.48 8.10
C LYS A 327 10.33 22.15 6.79
N THR A 328 10.31 21.43 5.66
CA THR A 328 10.61 22.03 4.34
C THR A 328 9.55 23.05 3.93
N PHE A 329 8.27 22.76 4.16
CA PHE A 329 7.18 23.73 3.97
C PHE A 329 7.40 25.00 4.81
N ILE A 330 7.69 24.86 6.11
CA ILE A 330 7.94 25.99 7.02
C ILE A 330 9.14 26.83 6.56
N ARG A 331 10.24 26.20 6.14
CA ARG A 331 11.43 26.90 5.62
C ARG A 331 11.13 27.67 4.34
N ALA A 332 10.34 27.08 3.43
CA ALA A 332 9.92 27.76 2.20
C ALA A 332 9.06 29.00 2.51
N MET A 333 8.19 28.93 3.51
CA MET A 333 7.35 30.06 3.94
C MET A 333 8.15 31.28 4.37
N ARG A 334 9.39 31.13 4.87
CA ARG A 334 10.26 32.27 5.17
C ARG A 334 10.58 33.08 3.91
N THR A 335 10.92 32.40 2.82
CA THR A 335 11.22 33.05 1.53
C THR A 335 9.96 33.66 0.92
N VAL A 336 8.82 32.95 1.01
CA VAL A 336 7.53 33.44 0.51
C VAL A 336 7.11 34.70 1.26
N ALA A 337 7.08 34.69 2.59
CA ALA A 337 6.65 35.81 3.41
C ALA A 337 7.52 37.07 3.23
N ASN A 338 8.80 36.92 2.89
CA ASN A 338 9.68 38.05 2.58
C ASN A 338 9.32 38.74 1.26
N ARG A 339 8.78 38.01 0.28
CA ARG A 339 8.43 38.54 -1.05
C ARG A 339 6.94 38.84 -1.23
N LEU A 340 6.09 38.13 -0.49
CA LEU A 340 4.64 38.26 -0.48
C LEU A 340 4.18 38.39 0.99
N PRO A 341 4.27 39.59 1.59
CA PRO A 341 4.04 39.79 3.02
C PRO A 341 2.64 39.39 3.50
N GLU A 342 1.65 39.40 2.62
CA GLU A 342 0.28 38.96 2.87
C GLU A 342 0.11 37.44 2.88
N ALA A 343 1.14 36.67 2.48
CA ALA A 343 1.03 35.24 2.33
C ALA A 343 0.93 34.50 3.67
N GLU A 344 0.09 33.46 3.70
CA GLU A 344 -0.06 32.56 4.84
C GLU A 344 0.25 31.11 4.46
N GLY A 345 0.79 30.36 5.42
CA GLY A 345 1.02 28.92 5.30
C GLY A 345 0.09 28.18 6.23
N TRP A 346 -0.86 27.41 5.70
CA TRP A 346 -1.82 26.64 6.49
C TRP A 346 -1.42 25.17 6.51
N ILE A 347 -1.23 24.63 7.72
CA ILE A 347 -0.97 23.21 7.94
C ILE A 347 -2.22 22.62 8.58
N VAL A 348 -2.91 21.76 7.84
CA VAL A 348 -4.23 21.23 8.19
C VAL A 348 -4.17 19.72 8.32
N GLY A 349 -4.39 19.25 9.55
CA GLY A 349 -4.37 17.84 9.90
C GLY A 349 -4.04 17.62 11.38
N PRO A 350 -4.08 16.36 11.84
CA PRO A 350 -3.77 16.03 13.23
C PRO A 350 -2.28 16.27 13.55
N THR A 351 -2.02 16.65 14.80
CA THR A 351 -0.71 17.01 15.35
C THR A 351 -0.28 16.11 16.51
N ASP A 352 -1.12 15.14 16.86
CA ASP A 352 -1.00 14.28 18.05
C ASP A 352 -0.30 12.94 17.77
N GLU A 353 -0.09 12.58 16.49
CA GLU A 353 0.57 11.33 16.11
C GLU A 353 2.07 11.31 16.42
N ASP A 354 2.75 12.46 16.27
CA ASP A 354 4.17 12.63 16.60
C ASP A 354 4.37 13.98 17.33
N PRO A 355 4.12 14.01 18.66
CA PRO A 355 4.19 15.24 19.44
C PRO A 355 5.57 15.90 19.43
N ASP A 356 6.64 15.12 19.40
CA ASP A 356 8.02 15.61 19.39
C ASP A 356 8.32 16.33 18.05
N TYR A 357 7.97 15.70 16.93
CA TYR A 357 8.13 16.33 15.61
C TYR A 357 7.27 17.58 15.47
N PHE A 358 6.05 17.58 16.03
CA PHE A 358 5.20 18.76 16.06
C PHE A 358 5.84 19.90 16.85
N GLU A 359 6.39 19.63 18.04
CA GLU A 359 7.10 20.64 18.84
C GLU A 359 8.28 21.24 18.06
N GLU A 360 9.10 20.42 17.41
CA GLU A 360 10.20 20.88 16.56
C GLU A 360 9.71 21.80 15.43
N CYS A 361 8.56 21.50 14.83
CA CYS A 361 7.94 22.35 13.82
C CYS A 361 7.49 23.70 14.40
N GLN A 362 6.90 23.73 15.59
CA GLN A 362 6.51 24.98 16.27
C GLN A 362 7.73 25.84 16.65
N GLN A 363 8.80 25.21 17.13
CA GLN A 363 10.07 25.87 17.42
C GLN A 363 10.69 26.47 16.14
N LEU A 364 10.61 25.75 15.01
CA LEU A 364 11.09 26.23 13.71
C LEU A 364 10.27 27.44 13.20
N VAL A 365 8.95 27.42 13.34
CA VAL A 365 8.10 28.58 13.03
C VAL A 365 8.51 29.80 13.87
N THR A 366 8.79 29.56 15.16
CA THR A 366 9.23 30.62 16.08
C THR A 366 10.60 31.18 15.70
N SER A 367 11.60 30.33 15.43
CA SER A 367 12.97 30.75 15.11
C SER A 367 13.06 31.49 13.78
N LEU A 368 12.17 31.20 12.83
CA LEU A 368 12.09 31.90 11.55
C LEU A 368 11.20 33.17 11.59
N GLY A 369 10.62 33.50 12.74
CA GLY A 369 9.74 34.67 12.90
C GLY A 369 8.45 34.56 12.09
N LEU A 370 7.88 33.36 11.98
CA LEU A 370 6.72 33.04 11.14
C LEU A 370 5.42 32.82 11.94
N LYS A 371 5.38 33.18 13.23
CA LYS A 371 4.22 32.93 14.11
C LYS A 371 2.91 33.48 13.56
N ASP A 372 2.94 34.66 12.93
CA ASP A 372 1.75 35.31 12.36
C ASP A 372 1.46 34.87 10.91
N LYS A 373 2.28 33.97 10.35
CA LYS A 373 2.22 33.54 8.94
C LYS A 373 1.92 32.06 8.78
N VAL A 374 2.46 31.21 9.64
CA VAL A 374 2.24 29.76 9.58
C VAL A 374 1.25 29.34 10.66
N LYS A 375 0.12 28.77 10.25
CA LYS A 375 -0.99 28.37 11.13
C LYS A 375 -1.15 26.85 11.11
N PHE A 376 -1.13 26.24 12.29
CA PHE A 376 -1.54 24.85 12.49
C PHE A 376 -3.03 24.86 12.83
N LEU A 377 -3.87 24.37 11.91
CA LEU A 377 -5.32 24.48 12.02
C LEU A 377 -6.00 23.24 12.59
N GLY A 378 -5.23 22.19 12.90
CA GLY A 378 -5.78 20.89 13.29
C GLY A 378 -6.60 20.26 12.16
N PHE A 379 -7.47 19.32 12.50
CA PHE A 379 -8.38 18.72 11.54
C PHE A 379 -9.44 19.73 11.08
N GLN A 380 -9.56 19.92 9.76
CA GLN A 380 -10.59 20.76 9.13
C GLN A 380 -11.26 19.99 8.00
N LYS A 381 -12.48 20.38 7.65
CA LYS A 381 -13.14 19.85 6.45
C LYS A 381 -12.46 20.45 5.22
N ILE A 382 -12.06 19.58 4.29
CA ILE A 382 -11.41 20.02 3.03
C ILE A 382 -12.28 21.00 2.23
N THR A 383 -13.61 20.85 2.31
CA THR A 383 -14.57 21.74 1.64
C THR A 383 -14.49 23.18 2.13
N ASP A 384 -14.04 23.38 3.36
CA ASP A 384 -13.98 24.69 3.99
C ASP A 384 -12.62 25.36 3.70
N ILE A 385 -11.57 24.56 3.52
CA ILE A 385 -10.18 25.02 3.34
C ILE A 385 -9.79 25.24 1.88
N LEU A 386 -10.18 24.32 0.98
CA LEU A 386 -9.75 24.34 -0.42
C LEU A 386 -10.16 25.63 -1.18
N PRO A 387 -11.37 26.20 -1.01
CA PRO A 387 -11.74 27.48 -1.64
C PRO A 387 -10.91 28.68 -1.15
N GLN A 388 -10.43 28.62 0.09
CA GLN A 388 -9.65 29.69 0.74
C GLN A 388 -8.14 29.58 0.46
N SER A 389 -7.72 28.54 -0.25
CA SER A 389 -6.32 28.26 -0.55
C SER A 389 -5.94 28.74 -1.95
N GLY A 390 -4.73 29.28 -2.11
CA GLY A 390 -4.17 29.67 -3.41
C GLY A 390 -3.43 28.54 -4.10
N VAL A 391 -2.68 27.73 -3.35
CA VAL A 391 -1.96 26.55 -3.87
C VAL A 391 -1.95 25.44 -2.81
N LEU A 392 -2.18 24.19 -3.23
CA LEU A 392 -1.89 23.04 -2.38
C LEU A 392 -0.39 22.73 -2.45
N VAL A 393 0.22 22.41 -1.32
CA VAL A 393 1.62 22.02 -1.24
C VAL A 393 1.76 20.65 -0.58
N LEU A 394 2.53 19.77 -1.23
CA LEU A 394 3.03 18.53 -0.68
C LEU A 394 4.56 18.57 -0.63
N SER A 395 5.11 18.53 0.57
CA SER A 395 6.55 18.48 0.83
C SER A 395 7.06 17.06 1.10
N SER A 396 6.20 16.04 1.01
CA SER A 396 6.46 14.68 1.47
C SER A 396 7.73 14.06 0.92
N ILE A 397 8.37 13.21 1.73
CA ILE A 397 9.52 12.38 1.30
C ILE A 397 9.08 11.05 0.68
N SER A 398 7.82 10.66 0.86
CA SER A 398 7.23 9.47 0.22
C SER A 398 5.71 9.63 0.06
N GLU A 399 5.21 9.24 -1.10
CA GLU A 399 3.77 9.12 -1.41
C GLU A 399 3.56 7.94 -2.38
N GLY A 400 2.34 7.39 -2.39
CA GLY A 400 1.85 6.54 -3.47
C GLY A 400 1.15 7.40 -4.52
N LEU A 401 -0.19 7.44 -4.47
CA LEU A 401 -1.01 8.37 -5.24
C LEU A 401 -1.81 9.27 -4.29
N PRO A 402 -1.34 10.50 -4.01
CA PRO A 402 -1.91 11.34 -2.96
C PRO A 402 -3.31 11.86 -3.35
N LEU A 403 -4.35 11.34 -2.69
CA LEU A 403 -5.74 11.75 -2.91
C LEU A 403 -5.95 13.26 -2.74
N VAL A 404 -5.21 13.90 -1.84
CA VAL A 404 -5.32 15.34 -1.59
C VAL A 404 -4.99 16.20 -2.83
N ILE A 405 -4.13 15.73 -3.75
CA ILE A 405 -3.90 16.41 -5.04
C ILE A 405 -5.15 16.32 -5.90
N LEU A 406 -5.75 15.13 -5.98
CA LEU A 406 -6.96 14.91 -6.77
C LEU A 406 -8.14 15.72 -6.21
N GLU A 407 -8.29 15.78 -4.89
CA GLU A 407 -9.30 16.60 -4.23
C GLU A 407 -9.08 18.10 -4.49
N ALA A 408 -7.82 18.56 -4.43
CA ALA A 408 -7.44 19.91 -4.80
C ALA A 408 -7.77 20.22 -6.26
N TYR A 409 -7.42 19.33 -7.21
CA TYR A 409 -7.75 19.50 -8.62
C TYR A 409 -9.26 19.54 -8.86
N ALA A 410 -10.03 18.69 -8.18
CA ALA A 410 -11.48 18.69 -8.29
C ALA A 410 -12.08 20.02 -7.81
N SER A 411 -11.48 20.65 -6.79
CA SER A 411 -11.84 22.00 -6.30
C SER A 411 -11.24 23.16 -7.12
N GLY A 412 -10.46 22.87 -8.18
CA GLY A 412 -9.79 23.86 -9.01
C GLY A 412 -8.57 24.53 -8.37
N LEU A 413 -7.84 23.83 -7.50
CA LEU A 413 -6.62 24.28 -6.83
C LEU A 413 -5.37 23.68 -7.51
N PRO A 414 -4.48 24.50 -8.10
CA PRO A 414 -3.16 24.03 -8.55
C PRO A 414 -2.32 23.47 -7.39
N CYS A 415 -1.36 22.59 -7.71
CA CYS A 415 -0.56 21.89 -6.71
C CYS A 415 0.95 22.03 -6.93
N ILE A 416 1.71 22.17 -5.85
CA ILE A 416 3.17 22.01 -5.85
C ILE A 416 3.48 20.76 -5.05
N SER A 417 4.28 19.87 -5.61
CA SER A 417 4.65 18.62 -4.92
C SER A 417 6.12 18.29 -5.09
N THR A 418 6.68 17.57 -4.12
CA THR A 418 7.94 16.85 -4.29
C THR A 418 7.80 15.73 -5.32
N ASP A 419 8.92 15.34 -5.93
CA ASP A 419 9.01 14.26 -6.93
C ASP A 419 9.00 12.86 -6.28
N VAL A 420 7.84 12.46 -5.77
CA VAL A 420 7.63 11.17 -5.10
C VAL A 420 6.34 10.50 -5.58
N GLY A 421 6.33 9.17 -5.65
CA GLY A 421 5.15 8.41 -6.08
C GLY A 421 4.63 8.90 -7.44
N SER A 422 3.31 9.08 -7.53
CA SER A 422 2.66 9.57 -8.74
C SER A 422 2.65 11.10 -8.89
N CYS A 423 3.35 11.86 -8.04
CA CYS A 423 3.18 13.32 -7.98
C CYS A 423 3.55 14.01 -9.31
N ARG A 424 4.60 13.52 -9.98
CA ARG A 424 4.98 14.00 -11.31
C ARG A 424 3.92 13.71 -12.35
N GLU A 425 3.42 12.48 -12.41
CA GLU A 425 2.33 12.09 -13.31
C GLU A 425 1.07 12.94 -13.10
N LEU A 426 0.72 13.24 -11.84
CA LEU A 426 -0.43 14.08 -11.52
C LEU A 426 -0.23 15.54 -11.94
N ILE A 427 0.99 16.08 -11.85
CA ILE A 427 1.27 17.49 -12.15
C ILE A 427 1.53 17.71 -13.63
N GLU A 428 2.31 16.84 -14.27
CA GLU A 428 2.83 17.01 -15.62
C GLU A 428 2.07 16.15 -16.66
N GLY A 429 1.31 15.14 -16.23
CA GLY A 429 0.58 14.18 -17.07
C GLY A 429 1.26 12.81 -17.12
N ARG A 430 0.49 11.75 -17.42
CA ARG A 430 1.00 10.36 -17.50
C ARG A 430 1.10 9.75 -18.91
N THR A 431 0.34 10.27 -19.88
CA THR A 431 0.37 9.84 -21.29
C THR A 431 0.63 11.05 -22.20
N PRO A 432 0.99 10.87 -23.48
CA PRO A 432 1.17 11.99 -24.41
C PRO A 432 -0.05 12.94 -24.47
N GLU A 433 -1.27 12.40 -24.41
CA GLU A 433 -2.52 13.17 -24.42
C GLU A 433 -2.69 13.97 -23.12
N ASP A 434 -2.34 13.37 -21.98
CA ASP A 434 -2.40 14.03 -20.68
C ASP A 434 -1.32 15.12 -20.54
N HIS A 435 -0.13 14.90 -21.10
CA HIS A 435 0.92 15.91 -21.19
C HIS A 435 0.48 17.13 -22.02
N ALA A 436 -0.33 16.92 -23.06
CA ALA A 436 -0.85 18.00 -23.89
C ALA A 436 -1.81 18.96 -23.15
N ILE A 437 -2.41 18.52 -22.02
CA ILE A 437 -3.21 19.40 -21.14
C ILE A 437 -2.33 20.48 -20.49
N GLY A 438 -1.03 20.22 -20.34
CA GLY A 438 -0.07 21.10 -19.68
C GLY A 438 0.02 20.88 -18.16
N PRO A 439 0.97 21.56 -17.50
CA PRO A 439 1.23 21.34 -16.08
C PRO A 439 0.14 21.98 -15.20
N SER A 440 -0.35 21.24 -14.21
CA SER A 440 -1.33 21.70 -13.20
C SER A 440 -0.68 22.30 -11.95
N GLY A 441 0.60 22.68 -12.07
CA GLY A 441 1.41 23.26 -11.01
C GLY A 441 2.89 22.96 -11.21
N LYS A 442 3.62 22.54 -10.17
CA LYS A 442 5.07 22.34 -10.25
C LYS A 442 5.58 21.18 -9.40
N VAL A 443 6.48 20.38 -9.98
CA VAL A 443 7.27 19.37 -9.25
C VAL A 443 8.59 19.99 -8.78
N VAL A 444 8.97 19.73 -7.52
CA VAL A 444 10.23 20.18 -6.91
C VAL A 444 11.01 19.01 -6.30
N GLY A 445 12.28 19.23 -5.97
CA GLY A 445 13.09 18.23 -5.27
C GLY A 445 12.65 18.01 -3.81
N ILE A 446 12.93 16.83 -3.28
CA ILE A 446 12.74 16.51 -1.86
C ILE A 446 13.69 17.39 -1.02
N ALA A 447 13.20 17.88 0.12
CA ALA A 447 13.96 18.73 1.05
C ALA A 447 14.55 20.00 0.40
N ASP A 448 13.89 20.55 -0.64
CA ASP A 448 14.29 21.78 -1.33
C ASP A 448 13.31 22.94 -1.05
N PRO A 449 13.47 23.66 0.08
CA PRO A 449 12.60 24.78 0.42
C PRO A 449 12.76 25.97 -0.52
N ALA A 450 13.89 26.10 -1.22
CA ALA A 450 14.13 27.21 -2.14
C ALA A 450 13.33 27.02 -3.44
N ALA A 451 13.37 25.81 -4.02
CA ALA A 451 12.55 25.46 -5.18
C ALA A 451 11.05 25.53 -4.86
N LEU A 452 10.64 25.03 -3.68
CA LEU A 452 9.24 25.10 -3.24
C LEU A 452 8.77 26.55 -3.14
N ALA A 453 9.54 27.42 -2.49
CA ALA A 453 9.20 28.84 -2.39
C ALA A 453 9.14 29.52 -3.76
N GLY A 454 10.10 29.21 -4.64
CA GLY A 454 10.13 29.75 -6.01
C GLY A 454 8.89 29.37 -6.81
N ALA A 455 8.49 28.09 -6.76
CA ALA A 455 7.28 27.59 -7.41
C ALA A 455 6.00 28.25 -6.86
N ALA A 456 5.92 28.42 -5.54
CA ALA A 456 4.77 29.06 -4.90
C ALA A 456 4.64 30.52 -5.30
N LEU A 457 5.76 31.26 -5.30
CA LEU A 457 5.78 32.65 -5.75
C LEU A 457 5.39 32.77 -7.22
N GLU A 458 5.92 31.90 -8.09
CA GLU A 458 5.58 31.90 -9.52
C GLU A 458 4.06 31.75 -9.76
N LEU A 459 3.39 30.87 -9.01
CA LEU A 459 1.95 30.66 -9.14
C LEU A 459 1.15 31.80 -8.47
N LEU A 460 1.51 32.22 -7.27
CA LEU A 460 0.72 33.21 -6.51
C LEU A 460 0.87 34.64 -7.02
N THR A 461 1.99 35.00 -7.65
CA THR A 461 2.21 36.35 -8.19
C THR A 461 1.92 36.46 -9.70
N ASN A 462 1.49 35.38 -10.35
CA ASN A 462 1.15 35.39 -11.78
C ASN A 462 -0.25 34.76 -12.01
N PRO A 463 -1.32 35.58 -12.02
CA PRO A 463 -2.69 35.10 -12.15
C PRO A 463 -2.97 34.32 -13.45
N GLU A 464 -2.26 34.61 -14.54
CA GLU A 464 -2.42 33.88 -15.80
C GLU A 464 -1.81 32.48 -15.74
N LYS A 465 -0.59 32.35 -15.17
CA LYS A 465 0.03 31.03 -14.92
C LYS A 465 -0.84 30.21 -13.98
N TRP A 466 -1.35 30.82 -12.92
CA TRP A 466 -2.24 30.18 -11.97
C TRP A 466 -3.52 29.66 -12.65
N ARG A 467 -4.17 30.48 -13.48
CA ARG A 467 -5.39 30.09 -14.21
C ARG A 467 -5.13 28.95 -15.21
N ARG A 468 -3.99 28.96 -15.92
CA ARG A 468 -3.60 27.84 -16.80
C ARG A 468 -3.39 26.55 -16.01
N ALA A 469 -2.69 26.62 -14.88
CA ALA A 469 -2.49 25.47 -14.00
C ALA A 469 -3.81 24.95 -13.41
N GLN A 470 -4.73 25.84 -13.05
CA GLN A 470 -6.07 25.50 -12.59
C GLN A 470 -6.85 24.76 -13.68
N GLN A 471 -6.86 25.28 -14.91
CA GLN A 471 -7.57 24.63 -16.00
C GLN A 471 -6.99 23.24 -16.28
N ALA A 472 -5.66 23.12 -16.28
CA ALA A 472 -5.00 21.83 -16.44
C ALA A 472 -5.37 20.84 -15.32
N ALA A 473 -5.40 21.30 -14.07
CA ALA A 473 -5.81 20.50 -12.91
C ALA A 473 -7.24 19.94 -13.07
N ILE A 474 -8.19 20.81 -13.42
CA ILE A 474 -9.61 20.47 -13.59
C ILE A 474 -9.77 19.49 -14.76
N THR A 475 -9.21 19.81 -15.93
CA THR A 475 -9.32 18.93 -17.11
C THR A 475 -8.73 17.55 -16.82
N ARG A 476 -7.57 17.48 -16.16
CA ARG A 476 -6.90 16.21 -15.84
C ARG A 476 -7.71 15.35 -14.88
N VAL A 477 -8.22 15.91 -13.79
CA VAL A 477 -8.98 15.14 -12.79
C VAL A 477 -10.32 14.63 -13.34
N GLU A 478 -11.00 15.45 -14.15
CA GLU A 478 -12.28 15.07 -14.78
C GLU A 478 -12.09 14.03 -15.88
N THR A 479 -10.93 14.03 -16.56
CA THR A 479 -10.65 13.09 -17.65
C THR A 479 -10.16 11.74 -17.15
N TYR A 480 -9.33 11.69 -16.10
CA TYR A 480 -8.58 10.47 -15.75
C TYR A 480 -8.72 9.96 -14.32
N TYR A 481 -9.27 10.76 -13.39
CA TYR A 481 -9.22 10.48 -11.96
C TYR A 481 -10.59 10.65 -11.27
N THR A 482 -11.66 10.30 -11.97
CA THR A 482 -13.00 10.32 -11.37
C THR A 482 -13.30 9.01 -10.65
N GLU A 483 -14.02 9.09 -9.53
CA GLU A 483 -14.52 7.91 -8.81
C GLU A 483 -15.36 7.00 -9.72
N HIS A 484 -16.19 7.59 -10.58
CA HIS A 484 -17.01 6.84 -11.54
C HIS A 484 -16.17 5.98 -12.50
N GLN A 485 -15.11 6.55 -13.09
CA GLN A 485 -14.22 5.80 -13.98
C GLN A 485 -13.51 4.66 -13.24
N MET A 486 -12.99 4.94 -12.04
CA MET A 486 -12.36 3.91 -11.21
C MET A 486 -13.34 2.75 -10.94
N LEU A 487 -14.55 3.05 -10.47
CA LEU A 487 -15.58 2.04 -10.21
C LEU A 487 -15.99 1.28 -11.48
N SER A 488 -16.11 1.95 -12.62
CA SER A 488 -16.41 1.29 -13.90
C SER A 488 -15.34 0.28 -14.29
N ARG A 489 -14.06 0.62 -14.12
CA ARG A 489 -12.95 -0.31 -14.40
C ARG A 489 -12.97 -1.53 -13.49
N PHE A 490 -13.22 -1.36 -12.19
CA PHE A 490 -13.34 -2.50 -11.27
C PHE A 490 -14.57 -3.34 -11.56
N ARG A 491 -15.71 -2.72 -11.91
CA ARG A 491 -16.90 -3.44 -12.37
C ARG A 491 -16.58 -4.33 -13.56
N GLU A 492 -15.95 -3.79 -14.60
CA GLU A 492 -15.54 -4.54 -15.79
C GLU A 492 -14.68 -5.76 -15.43
N ILE A 493 -13.65 -5.56 -14.59
CA ILE A 493 -12.75 -6.63 -14.15
C ILE A 493 -13.48 -7.70 -13.35
N TYR A 494 -14.32 -7.30 -12.39
CA TYR A 494 -15.05 -8.23 -11.53
C TYR A 494 -16.07 -9.02 -12.34
N THR A 495 -16.89 -8.37 -13.15
CA THR A 495 -17.86 -9.05 -14.04
C THR A 495 -17.15 -10.05 -14.95
N GLU A 496 -16.03 -9.67 -15.58
CA GLU A 496 -15.31 -10.58 -16.45
C GLU A 496 -14.73 -11.78 -15.71
N ALA A 497 -14.17 -11.57 -14.51
CA ALA A 497 -13.67 -12.63 -13.65
C ALA A 497 -14.79 -13.60 -13.24
N ILE A 498 -15.96 -13.08 -12.86
CA ILE A 498 -17.11 -13.88 -12.43
C ILE A 498 -17.68 -14.69 -13.60
N GLU A 499 -17.90 -14.08 -14.76
CA GLU A 499 -18.60 -14.71 -15.88
C GLU A 499 -17.73 -15.71 -16.67
N HIS A 500 -16.46 -15.38 -16.90
CA HIS A 500 -15.59 -16.17 -17.79
C HIS A 500 -14.63 -17.09 -17.04
N GLY A 501 -14.62 -17.03 -15.71
CA GLY A 501 -13.69 -17.79 -14.86
C GLY A 501 -12.21 -17.46 -15.12
N ARG A 502 -11.93 -16.39 -15.89
CA ARG A 502 -10.62 -15.80 -16.19
C ARG A 502 -10.82 -14.36 -16.66
N TYR A 503 -9.93 -13.46 -16.28
CA TYR A 503 -9.78 -12.17 -16.96
C TYR A 503 -8.96 -12.35 -18.25
N ARG A 504 -9.51 -12.01 -19.40
CA ARG A 504 -8.77 -11.84 -20.66
C ARG A 504 -8.56 -10.34 -20.83
N LEU A 505 -7.33 -9.88 -20.65
CA LEU A 505 -6.97 -8.54 -21.09
C LEU A 505 -7.39 -8.39 -22.54
N ARG A 506 -8.44 -7.58 -22.79
CA ARG A 506 -8.72 -7.10 -24.12
C ARG A 506 -7.50 -6.29 -24.48
N THR A 507 -6.74 -6.75 -25.46
CA THR A 507 -5.74 -5.94 -26.15
C THR A 507 -6.48 -4.81 -26.86
N THR A 508 -6.96 -3.82 -26.10
CA THR A 508 -7.34 -2.52 -26.64
C THR A 508 -6.03 -1.76 -26.84
N GLU A 509 -5.47 -1.98 -28.03
CA GLU A 509 -4.75 -0.99 -28.83
C GLU A 509 -3.79 -0.07 -28.06
N THR A 510 -2.50 -0.43 -28.10
CA THR A 510 -1.47 0.57 -28.36
C THR A 510 -1.82 1.27 -29.68
N SER A 511 -2.29 2.50 -29.61
CA SER A 511 -2.24 3.52 -30.66
C SER A 511 -2.25 4.88 -30.00
#